data_AF-A0A2E0X2L3-F1
#
_entry.id   AF-A0A2E0X2L3-F1
#
_cell.length_a   1.000
_cell.length_b   1.000
_cell.length_c   1.000
_cell.angle_alpha   90.00
_cell.angle_beta   90.00
_cell.angle_gamma   90.00
#
_symmetry.space_group_name_H-M   'P 1'
#
loop_
_entity.id
_entity.type
_entity.pdbx_description
1 polymer ?
#
loop_
_entity_poly.entity_id
_entity_poly.type
_entity_poly.pdbx_seq_one_letter_code
_entity_poly.pdbx_strand_id
1 'polypeptide(L)'
;MLKESEQVPQIAVEIPVKRKLGRPRKDPADLLTERVDVFFSVSGRVKLHQDAKACGLSPAAYIRQLVDGYRPTAQADHGADPQLLLELNAIGNNVNQKLASLPPDHASKSAWRELKRDLQDALQIVALDGVSVSPKLLVQLNAAGTLLNRAVADMHAGSQRKHDWDSLRQTLHDLLTEAALSHVH
;
A
#
# COMPACT_ATOMS: atom_id res chain seq x y z
N MET A 1 2.90 18.54 70.76
CA MET A 1 1.83 19.16 69.96
C MET A 1 2.32 19.30 68.54
N LEU A 2 1.45 18.95 67.60
CA LEU A 2 1.61 18.89 66.15
C LEU A 2 2.09 20.19 65.50
N LYS A 3 2.79 20.07 64.37
CA LYS A 3 2.56 20.75 63.08
C LYS A 3 3.55 20.16 62.06
N GLU A 4 3.13 19.11 61.35
CA GLU A 4 2.56 19.18 60.00
C GLU A 4 3.58 19.67 58.97
N SER A 5 4.37 18.73 58.46
CA SER A 5 5.08 18.84 57.19
C SER A 5 4.08 18.59 56.06
N GLU A 6 3.62 19.66 55.41
CA GLU A 6 2.83 19.60 54.18
C GLU A 6 3.66 18.94 53.07
N GLN A 7 3.31 17.70 52.74
CA GLN A 7 3.72 17.04 51.50
C GLN A 7 2.95 17.66 50.34
N VAL A 8 3.66 18.39 49.47
CA VAL A 8 3.15 18.79 48.16
C VAL A 8 3.09 17.54 47.28
N PRO A 9 1.91 17.13 46.76
CA PRO A 9 1.84 16.00 45.85
C PRO A 9 2.42 16.39 44.48
N GLN A 10 3.49 15.70 44.07
CA GLN A 10 3.99 15.75 42.70
C GLN A 10 2.97 15.07 41.78
N ILE A 11 2.12 15.87 41.16
CA ILE A 11 1.27 15.39 40.07
C ILE A 11 2.19 15.12 38.89
N ALA A 12 2.52 13.85 38.67
CA ALA A 12 3.15 13.39 37.45
C ALA A 12 2.17 13.62 36.30
N VAL A 13 2.33 14.75 35.62
CA VAL A 13 1.64 15.02 34.36
C VAL A 13 2.29 14.11 33.32
N GLU A 14 1.70 12.94 33.09
CA GLU A 14 2.01 12.14 31.91
C GLU A 14 1.63 12.93 30.67
N ILE A 15 2.60 13.58 30.07
CA ILE A 15 2.45 14.20 28.76
C ILE A 15 2.32 13.05 27.75
N PRO A 16 1.19 12.88 27.05
CA PRO A 16 1.08 11.85 26.04
C PRO A 16 2.06 12.18 24.91
N VAL A 17 3.15 11.43 24.84
CA VAL A 17 4.12 11.51 23.74
C VAL A 17 3.35 11.15 22.47
N LYS A 18 3.07 12.16 21.63
CA LYS A 18 2.54 11.98 20.28
C LYS A 18 3.41 10.92 19.59
N ARG A 19 2.86 9.72 19.40
CA ARG A 19 3.47 8.68 18.58
C ARG A 19 3.63 9.28 17.19
N LYS A 20 4.87 9.59 16.79
CA LYS A 20 5.17 9.81 15.38
C LYS A 20 4.68 8.55 14.66
N LEU A 21 3.75 8.72 13.73
CA LEU A 21 3.38 7.72 12.72
C LEU A 21 4.60 7.49 11.82
N GLY A 22 5.61 6.85 12.39
CA GLY A 22 6.76 6.30 11.70
C GLY A 22 6.61 4.79 11.63
N ARG A 23 7.39 4.18 10.73
CA ARG A 23 7.53 2.73 10.61
C ARG A 23 7.63 2.09 12.02
N PRO A 24 6.88 1.01 12.31
CA PRO A 24 6.99 0.29 13.57
C PRO A 24 8.46 0.06 13.95
N ARG A 25 8.81 0.34 15.20
CA ARG A 25 10.17 0.16 15.70
C ARG A 25 10.48 -1.34 15.67
N LYS A 26 11.60 -1.72 15.04
CA LYS A 26 12.03 -3.11 14.93
C LYS A 26 12.32 -3.68 16.34
N ASP A 27 12.00 -4.95 16.58
CA ASP A 27 12.32 -5.62 17.83
C ASP A 27 13.85 -5.60 18.07
N PRO A 28 14.34 -5.35 19.30
CA PRO A 28 15.76 -5.45 19.63
C PRO A 28 16.43 -6.75 19.16
N ALA A 29 15.72 -7.88 19.20
CA ALA A 29 16.24 -9.18 18.76
C ALA A 29 16.43 -9.26 17.23
N ASP A 30 15.71 -8.44 16.46
CA ASP A 30 15.80 -8.40 15.02
C ASP A 30 16.81 -7.37 14.50
N LEU A 31 17.52 -6.66 15.39
CA LEU A 31 18.52 -5.68 14.99
C LEU A 31 19.73 -6.38 14.36
N LEU A 32 20.18 -5.86 13.21
CA LEU A 32 21.38 -6.34 12.54
C LEU A 32 22.60 -5.67 13.19
N THR A 33 23.17 -6.30 14.22
CA THR A 33 24.29 -5.75 14.99
C THR A 33 25.66 -6.23 14.51
N GLU A 34 25.72 -7.40 13.88
CA GLU A 34 26.96 -8.05 13.45
C GLU A 34 27.14 -8.01 11.93
N ARG A 35 28.39 -7.90 11.46
CA ARG A 35 28.76 -7.92 10.04
C ARG A 35 29.60 -9.15 9.71
N VAL A 36 29.25 -9.82 8.61
CA VAL A 36 30.02 -10.93 8.05
C VAL A 36 30.45 -10.57 6.63
N ASP A 37 31.75 -10.64 6.36
CA ASP A 37 32.33 -10.36 5.05
C ASP A 37 32.60 -11.68 4.30
N VAL A 38 32.13 -11.79 3.05
CA VAL A 38 32.23 -13.00 2.23
C VAL A 38 32.74 -12.66 0.83
N PHE A 39 33.67 -13.46 0.32
CA PHE A 39 34.19 -13.33 -1.05
C PHE A 39 33.39 -14.20 -2.02
N PHE A 40 32.97 -13.59 -3.14
CA PHE A 40 32.31 -14.29 -4.23
C PHE A 40 33.18 -14.27 -5.49
N SER A 41 33.13 -15.35 -6.26
CA SER A 41 33.58 -15.31 -7.66
C SER A 41 32.65 -14.41 -8.48
N VAL A 42 33.09 -13.97 -9.66
CA VAL A 42 32.27 -13.13 -10.55
C VAL A 42 30.96 -13.84 -10.93
N SER A 43 31.02 -15.12 -11.28
CA SER A 43 29.85 -15.93 -11.60
C SER A 43 28.95 -16.17 -10.38
N GLY A 44 29.54 -16.40 -9.20
CA GLY A 44 28.80 -16.54 -7.95
C GLY A 44 28.04 -15.27 -7.57
N ARG A 45 28.64 -14.10 -7.80
CA ARG A 45 27.99 -12.80 -7.58
C ARG A 45 26.80 -12.61 -8.54
N VAL A 46 26.98 -12.91 -9.82
CA VAL A 46 25.89 -12.81 -10.81
C VAL A 46 24.73 -13.73 -10.44
N LYS A 47 25.01 -14.98 -10.08
CA LYS A 47 24.01 -15.94 -9.65
C LYS A 47 23.26 -15.49 -8.41
N LEU A 48 23.99 -15.02 -7.39
CA LEU A 48 23.37 -14.47 -6.17
C LEU A 48 22.38 -13.33 -6.48
N HIS A 49 22.76 -12.42 -7.38
CA HIS A 49 21.88 -11.32 -7.78
C HIS A 49 20.64 -11.82 -8.53
N GLN A 50 20.78 -12.82 -9.39
CA GLN A 50 19.67 -13.43 -10.13
C GLN A 50 18.72 -14.15 -9.17
N ASP A 51 19.24 -15.00 -8.29
CA ASP A 51 18.44 -15.76 -7.33
C ASP A 51 17.71 -14.83 -6.34
N ALA A 52 18.39 -13.81 -5.82
CA ALA A 52 17.78 -12.81 -4.94
C ALA A 52 16.66 -12.04 -5.66
N LYS A 53 16.89 -11.64 -6.92
CA LYS A 53 15.88 -10.96 -7.75
C LYS A 53 14.69 -11.86 -8.03
N ALA A 54 14.91 -13.14 -8.35
CA ALA A 54 13.85 -14.11 -8.56
C ALA A 54 12.97 -14.29 -7.32
N CYS A 55 13.51 -14.09 -6.12
CA CYS A 55 12.76 -14.15 -4.87
C CYS A 55 12.19 -12.80 -4.41
N GLY A 56 12.36 -11.71 -5.17
CA GLY A 56 11.93 -10.37 -4.76
C GLY A 56 12.75 -9.75 -3.62
N LEU A 57 13.94 -10.28 -3.34
CA LEU A 57 14.76 -9.88 -2.20
C LEU A 57 16.00 -9.10 -2.64
N SER A 58 16.51 -8.23 -1.75
CA SER A 58 17.87 -7.71 -1.93
C SER A 58 18.88 -8.84 -1.69
N PRO A 59 20.08 -8.80 -2.33
CA PRO A 59 21.09 -9.84 -2.13
C PRO A 59 21.43 -10.11 -0.67
N ALA A 60 21.49 -9.06 0.16
CA ALA A 60 21.75 -9.18 1.58
C ALA A 60 20.58 -9.82 2.35
N ALA A 61 19.33 -9.54 1.96
CA ALA A 61 18.16 -10.19 2.56
C ALA A 61 18.06 -11.67 2.17
N TYR A 62 18.38 -11.99 0.91
CA TYR A 62 18.42 -13.36 0.40
C TYR A 62 19.47 -14.21 1.13
N ILE A 63 20.70 -13.71 1.29
CA ILE A 63 21.75 -14.40 2.06
C ILE A 63 21.31 -14.61 3.51
N ARG A 64 20.73 -13.59 4.15
CA ARG A 64 20.28 -13.69 5.54
C ARG A 64 19.26 -14.81 5.73
N GLN A 65 18.24 -14.87 4.88
CA GLN A 65 17.26 -15.96 4.93
C GLN A 65 17.91 -17.34 4.76
N LEU A 66 18.87 -17.48 3.84
CA LEU A 66 19.61 -18.73 3.67
C LEU A 66 20.42 -19.12 4.92
N VAL A 67 21.04 -18.14 5.60
CA VAL A 67 21.80 -18.35 6.85
C VAL A 67 20.87 -18.72 7.99
N ASP A 68 19.69 -18.10 8.07
CA ASP A 68 18.65 -18.37 9.07
C ASP A 68 17.93 -19.72 8.82
N GLY A 69 18.36 -20.49 7.81
CA GLY A 69 17.84 -21.82 7.48
C GLY A 69 16.61 -21.81 6.58
N TYR A 70 16.09 -20.64 6.21
CA TYR A 70 15.01 -20.53 5.24
C TYR A 70 15.53 -20.76 3.82
N ARG A 71 14.71 -21.38 2.97
CA ARG A 71 14.97 -21.49 1.52
C ARG A 71 14.03 -20.50 0.83
N PRO A 72 14.52 -19.30 0.44
CA PRO A 72 13.69 -18.34 -0.26
C PRO A 72 13.24 -18.98 -1.57
N THR A 73 11.93 -19.09 -1.76
CA THR A 73 11.35 -19.59 -3.00
C THR A 73 11.30 -18.44 -4.00
N ALA A 74 11.60 -18.73 -5.27
CA ALA A 74 11.36 -17.78 -6.34
C ALA A 74 9.90 -17.30 -6.24
N GLN A 75 9.67 -15.99 -6.33
CA GLN A 75 8.33 -15.50 -6.60
C GLN A 75 7.87 -16.20 -7.86
N ALA A 76 6.66 -16.77 -7.81
CA ALA A 76 6.02 -17.26 -9.02
C ALA A 76 6.08 -16.13 -10.05
N ASP A 77 6.41 -16.47 -11.29
CA ASP A 77 6.57 -15.54 -12.43
C ASP A 77 5.26 -14.79 -12.79
N HIS A 78 4.25 -14.92 -11.95
CA HIS A 78 3.05 -14.11 -11.89
C HIS A 78 3.38 -12.74 -11.26
N GLY A 79 4.38 -12.05 -11.81
CA GLY A 79 4.56 -10.64 -11.48
C GLY A 79 3.32 -9.90 -11.95
N ALA A 80 2.52 -9.41 -10.99
CA ALA A 80 1.42 -8.49 -11.22
C ALA A 80 1.74 -7.55 -12.39
N ASP A 81 0.83 -7.45 -13.37
CA ASP A 81 1.06 -6.59 -14.54
C ASP A 81 1.48 -5.18 -14.07
N PRO A 82 2.72 -4.72 -14.36
CA PRO A 82 3.20 -3.43 -13.90
C PRO A 82 2.30 -2.28 -14.36
N GLN A 83 1.65 -2.43 -15.52
CA GLN A 83 0.71 -1.45 -16.03
C GLN A 83 -0.55 -1.40 -15.17
N LEU A 84 -1.10 -2.56 -14.79
CA LEU A 84 -2.24 -2.65 -13.87
C LEU A 84 -1.94 -2.00 -12.52
N LEU A 85 -0.75 -2.25 -11.95
CA LEU A 85 -0.34 -1.64 -10.69
C LEU A 85 -0.23 -0.11 -10.76
N LEU A 86 0.23 0.43 -11.89
CA LEU A 86 0.29 1.88 -12.11
C LEU A 86 -1.11 2.49 -12.21
N GLU A 87 -2.01 1.86 -12.97
CA GLU A 87 -3.40 2.33 -13.13
C GLU A 87 -4.16 2.31 -11.80
N LEU A 88 -4.08 1.21 -11.05
CA LEU A 88 -4.73 1.10 -9.74
C LEU A 88 -4.19 2.13 -8.74
N ASN A 89 -2.88 2.39 -8.75
CA ASN A 89 -2.29 3.46 -7.93
C ASN A 89 -2.80 4.85 -8.33
N ALA A 90 -2.92 5.13 -9.63
CA ALA A 90 -3.46 6.40 -10.12
C ALA A 90 -4.91 6.60 -9.67
N ILE A 91 -5.74 5.56 -9.80
CA ILE A 91 -7.13 5.57 -9.31
C ILE A 91 -7.17 5.80 -7.80
N GLY A 92 -6.35 5.09 -7.02
CA GLY A 92 -6.26 5.26 -5.56
C GLY A 92 -5.89 6.68 -5.14
N ASN A 93 -4.94 7.31 -5.82
CA ASN A 93 -4.57 8.70 -5.57
C ASN A 93 -5.72 9.67 -5.81
N ASN A 94 -6.47 9.48 -6.89
CA ASN A 94 -7.64 10.31 -7.19
C ASN A 94 -8.76 10.14 -6.16
N VAL A 95 -9.03 8.91 -5.72
CA VAL A 95 -10.01 8.64 -4.65
C VAL A 95 -9.60 9.34 -3.36
N ASN A 96 -8.30 9.31 -3.00
CA ASN A 96 -7.80 10.04 -1.83
C ASN A 96 -8.01 11.56 -1.96
N GLN A 97 -7.74 12.13 -3.14
CA GLN A 97 -7.97 13.55 -3.39
C GLN A 97 -9.46 13.92 -3.27
N LYS A 98 -10.36 13.07 -3.79
CA LYS A 98 -11.80 13.28 -3.63
C LYS A 98 -12.24 13.18 -2.17
N LEU A 99 -11.74 12.20 -1.42
CA LEU A 99 -12.02 12.07 0.01
C LEU A 99 -11.55 13.28 0.82
N ALA A 100 -10.41 13.87 0.44
CA ALA A 100 -9.85 15.05 1.07
C ALA A 100 -10.67 16.33 0.78
N SER A 101 -11.29 16.43 -0.40
CA SER A 101 -12.12 17.59 -0.76
C SER A 101 -13.52 17.57 -0.15
N LEU A 102 -13.99 16.42 0.35
CA LEU A 102 -15.31 16.29 0.96
C LEU A 102 -15.34 16.75 2.43
N PRO A 103 -16.36 17.54 2.85
CA PRO A 103 -16.61 17.87 4.25
C PRO A 103 -16.70 16.63 5.15
N PRO A 104 -16.39 16.71 6.46
CA PRO A 104 -16.46 15.59 7.40
C PRO A 104 -17.78 14.82 7.37
N ASP A 105 -18.90 15.54 7.28
CA ASP A 105 -20.26 14.99 7.39
C ASP A 105 -20.95 14.81 6.02
N HIS A 106 -20.18 14.86 4.93
CA HIS A 106 -20.75 14.70 3.60
C HIS A 106 -21.31 13.29 3.41
N ALA A 107 -22.59 13.17 3.01
CA ALA A 107 -23.32 11.91 2.90
C ALA A 107 -22.59 10.85 2.05
N SER A 108 -21.96 11.27 0.94
CA SER A 108 -21.21 10.35 0.06
C SER A 108 -19.84 9.91 0.60
N LYS A 109 -19.34 10.47 1.71
CA LYS A 109 -17.96 10.22 2.19
C LYS A 109 -17.75 8.78 2.63
N SER A 110 -18.78 8.11 3.16
CA SER A 110 -18.76 6.68 3.47
C SER A 110 -18.57 5.83 2.20
N ALA A 111 -19.34 6.10 1.15
CA ALA A 111 -19.26 5.39 -0.12
C ALA A 111 -17.88 5.54 -0.81
N TRP A 112 -17.24 6.71 -0.70
CA TRP A 112 -15.87 6.90 -1.20
C TRP A 112 -14.81 6.18 -0.33
N ARG A 113 -15.04 6.01 0.97
CA ARG A 113 -14.16 5.21 1.84
C ARG A 113 -14.28 3.71 1.55
N GLU A 114 -15.48 3.25 1.21
CA GLU A 114 -15.74 1.89 0.76
C GLU A 114 -15.00 1.60 -0.54
N LEU A 115 -15.16 2.45 -1.56
CA LEU A 115 -14.40 2.31 -2.82
C LEU A 115 -12.88 2.33 -2.59
N LYS A 116 -12.39 3.16 -1.66
CA LYS A 116 -10.96 3.16 -1.29
C LYS A 116 -10.52 1.80 -0.72
N ARG A 117 -11.36 1.16 0.09
CA ARG A 117 -11.08 -0.15 0.65
C ARG A 117 -11.05 -1.20 -0.46
N ASP A 118 -12.05 -1.20 -1.35
CA ASP A 118 -12.10 -2.12 -2.49
C ASP A 118 -10.86 -1.99 -3.39
N LEU A 119 -10.37 -0.76 -3.61
CA LEU A 119 -9.12 -0.51 -4.33
C LEU A 119 -7.89 -1.07 -3.62
N GLN A 120 -7.85 -0.97 -2.28
CA GLN A 120 -6.75 -1.53 -1.49
C GLN A 120 -6.76 -3.05 -1.53
N ASP A 121 -7.93 -3.66 -1.44
CA ASP A 121 -8.11 -5.10 -1.51
C ASP A 121 -7.75 -5.63 -2.91
N ALA A 122 -8.19 -4.96 -3.98
CA ALA A 122 -7.82 -5.29 -5.35
C ALA A 122 -6.30 -5.14 -5.61
N LEU A 123 -5.66 -4.08 -5.11
CA LEU A 123 -4.21 -3.91 -5.18
C LEU A 123 -3.46 -5.02 -4.46
N GLN A 124 -3.98 -5.46 -3.30
CA GLN A 124 -3.38 -6.52 -2.51
C GLN A 124 -3.48 -7.87 -3.23
N ILE A 125 -4.65 -8.21 -3.79
CA ILE A 125 -4.86 -9.41 -4.61
C ILE A 125 -3.91 -9.40 -5.82
N VAL A 126 -3.91 -8.31 -6.59
CA VAL A 126 -3.07 -8.18 -7.79
C VAL A 126 -1.58 -8.29 -7.45
N ALA A 127 -1.12 -7.61 -6.40
CA ALA A 127 0.30 -7.58 -6.01
C ALA A 127 0.81 -8.87 -5.37
N LEU A 128 -0.04 -9.63 -4.67
CA LEU A 128 0.35 -10.86 -3.96
C LEU A 128 0.10 -12.13 -4.78
N ASP A 129 -1.02 -12.18 -5.50
CA ASP A 129 -1.46 -13.41 -6.19
C ASP A 129 -1.07 -13.42 -7.67
N GLY A 130 -0.51 -12.32 -8.18
CA GLY A 130 0.05 -12.29 -9.53
C GLY A 130 -0.99 -12.40 -10.63
N VAL A 131 -2.17 -11.83 -10.36
CA VAL A 131 -3.36 -12.00 -11.19
C VAL A 131 -3.13 -11.45 -12.59
N SER A 132 -3.31 -12.31 -13.60
CA SER A 132 -3.41 -11.89 -14.99
C SER A 132 -4.85 -11.45 -15.24
N VAL A 133 -5.03 -10.13 -15.37
CA VAL A 133 -6.35 -9.54 -15.65
C VAL A 133 -6.58 -9.53 -17.16
N SER A 134 -7.82 -9.76 -17.60
CA SER A 134 -8.14 -9.76 -19.03
C SER A 134 -7.80 -8.40 -19.68
N PRO A 135 -7.30 -8.35 -20.93
CA PRO A 135 -7.01 -7.10 -21.63
C PRO A 135 -8.22 -6.15 -21.71
N LYS A 136 -9.43 -6.72 -21.78
CA LYS A 136 -10.69 -5.94 -21.77
C LYS A 136 -10.87 -5.19 -20.45
N LEU A 137 -10.66 -5.87 -19.32
CA LEU A 137 -10.83 -5.28 -18.00
C LEU A 137 -9.75 -4.21 -17.72
N LEU A 138 -8.53 -4.41 -18.22
CA LEU A 138 -7.46 -3.39 -18.19
C LEU A 138 -7.86 -2.11 -18.94
N VAL A 139 -8.41 -2.24 -20.16
CA VAL A 139 -8.89 -1.10 -20.94
C VAL A 139 -10.02 -0.36 -20.22
N GLN A 140 -10.94 -1.09 -19.59
CA GLN A 140 -12.04 -0.50 -18.83
C GLN A 140 -11.56 0.24 -17.58
N LEU A 141 -10.60 -0.33 -16.84
CA LEU A 141 -9.97 0.33 -15.68
C LEU A 141 -9.22 1.61 -16.09
N ASN A 142 -8.43 1.57 -17.17
CA ASN A 142 -7.74 2.75 -17.69
C ASN A 142 -8.73 3.84 -18.13
N ALA A 143 -9.82 3.47 -18.81
CA ALA A 143 -10.86 4.42 -19.21
C ALA A 143 -11.53 5.08 -18.00
N ALA A 144 -11.88 4.29 -16.98
CA ALA A 144 -12.44 4.81 -15.73
C ALA A 144 -11.46 5.70 -14.96
N GLY A 145 -10.18 5.31 -14.90
CA GLY A 145 -9.10 6.09 -14.31
C GLY A 145 -8.88 7.42 -15.02
N THR A 146 -8.93 7.44 -16.35
CA THR A 146 -8.83 8.66 -17.17
C THR A 146 -9.99 9.63 -16.91
N LEU A 147 -11.22 9.11 -16.82
CA LEU A 147 -12.39 9.92 -16.49
C LEU A 147 -12.30 10.49 -15.07
N LEU A 148 -11.83 9.69 -14.11
CA LEU A 148 -11.63 10.12 -12.72
C LEU A 148 -10.54 11.19 -12.61
N ASN A 149 -9.40 11.00 -13.28
CA ASN A 149 -8.32 11.99 -13.39
C ASN A 149 -8.86 13.34 -13.88
N ARG A 150 -9.64 13.32 -14.96
CA ARG A 150 -10.22 14.53 -15.55
C ARG A 150 -11.22 15.21 -14.61
N ALA A 151 -12.08 14.44 -13.95
CA ALA A 151 -13.04 14.98 -13.00
C ALA A 151 -12.35 15.62 -11.78
N VAL A 152 -11.27 15.01 -11.29
CA VAL A 152 -10.47 15.53 -10.18
C VAL A 152 -9.69 16.78 -10.59
N ALA A 153 -9.11 16.80 -11.80
CA ALA A 153 -8.43 17.97 -12.34
C ALA A 153 -9.40 19.16 -12.52
N ASP A 154 -10.58 18.91 -13.09
CA ASP A 154 -11.63 19.93 -13.24
C ASP A 154 -12.09 20.45 -11.86
N MET A 155 -12.23 19.58 -10.85
CA MET A 155 -12.54 19.97 -9.47
C MET A 155 -11.47 20.88 -8.85
N HIS A 156 -10.18 20.53 -8.97
CA HIS A 156 -9.09 21.35 -8.44
C HIS A 156 -8.92 22.67 -9.17
N ALA A 157 -9.25 22.71 -10.46
CA ALA A 157 -9.29 23.94 -11.25
C ALA A 157 -10.51 24.83 -10.93
N GLY A 158 -11.40 24.42 -10.01
CA GLY A 158 -12.61 25.16 -9.66
C GLY A 158 -13.68 25.17 -10.75
N SER A 159 -13.64 24.19 -11.66
CA SER A 159 -14.60 24.07 -12.78
C SER A 159 -16.03 23.85 -12.28
N GLN A 160 -16.98 24.54 -12.91
CA GLN A 160 -18.42 24.37 -12.69
C GLN A 160 -19.01 23.17 -13.44
N ARG A 161 -18.18 22.38 -14.14
CA ARG A 161 -18.64 21.17 -14.83
C ARG A 161 -19.23 20.19 -13.82
N LYS A 162 -20.48 19.79 -14.05
CA LYS A 162 -21.12 18.72 -13.28
C LYS A 162 -20.55 17.39 -13.74
N HIS A 163 -19.79 16.75 -12.85
CA HIS A 163 -19.39 15.36 -13.01
C HIS A 163 -20.33 14.47 -12.21
N ASP A 164 -20.79 13.39 -12.83
CA ASP A 164 -21.54 12.35 -12.15
C ASP A 164 -20.59 11.44 -11.37
N TRP A 165 -20.25 11.92 -10.18
CA TRP A 165 -19.34 11.26 -9.25
C TRP A 165 -19.85 9.91 -8.76
N ASP A 166 -21.17 9.75 -8.66
CA ASP A 166 -21.77 8.52 -8.15
C ASP A 166 -21.74 7.42 -9.21
N SER A 167 -22.03 7.74 -10.47
CA SER A 167 -21.88 6.79 -11.60
C SER A 167 -20.42 6.39 -11.82
N LEU A 168 -19.48 7.33 -11.70
CA LEU A 168 -18.03 7.02 -11.78
C LEU A 168 -17.59 6.09 -10.65
N ARG A 169 -18.04 6.36 -9.41
CA ARG A 169 -17.75 5.51 -8.25
C ARG A 169 -18.32 4.10 -8.46
N GLN A 170 -19.57 3.98 -8.90
CA GLN A 170 -20.21 2.68 -9.13
C GLN A 170 -19.48 1.89 -10.22
N THR A 171 -19.12 2.55 -11.33
CA THR A 171 -18.36 1.91 -12.42
C THR A 171 -17.02 1.35 -11.92
N LEU A 172 -16.29 2.10 -11.09
CA LEU A 172 -15.03 1.62 -10.53
C LEU A 172 -15.25 0.44 -9.57
N HIS A 173 -16.27 0.51 -8.72
CA HIS A 173 -16.61 -0.59 -7.81
C HIS A 173 -16.93 -1.89 -8.56
N ASP A 174 -17.75 -1.81 -9.62
CA ASP A 174 -18.13 -2.96 -10.43
C ASP A 174 -16.91 -3.59 -11.12
N LEU A 175 -16.01 -2.78 -11.69
CA LEU A 175 -14.79 -3.27 -12.34
C LEU A 175 -13.79 -3.90 -11.36
N LEU A 176 -13.67 -3.35 -10.15
CA LEU A 176 -12.81 -3.93 -9.11
C LEU A 176 -13.37 -5.24 -8.57
N THR A 177 -14.70 -5.33 -8.45
CA THR A 177 -15.39 -6.56 -8.07
C THR A 177 -15.23 -7.62 -9.15
N GLU A 178 -15.36 -7.26 -10.42
CA GLU A 178 -15.09 -8.16 -11.56
C GLU A 178 -13.63 -8.65 -11.56
N ALA A 179 -12.68 -7.76 -11.27
CA ALA A 179 -11.27 -8.12 -11.14
C ALA A 179 -11.02 -9.10 -9.97
N ALA A 180 -11.66 -8.88 -8.83
CA ALA A 180 -11.55 -9.75 -7.66
C ALA A 180 -12.24 -11.11 -7.85
N LEU A 181 -13.38 -11.16 -8.57
CA LEU A 181 -14.09 -12.42 -8.86
C LEU A 181 -13.39 -13.26 -9.94
N SER A 182 -12.71 -12.60 -10.89
CA SER A 182 -11.88 -13.28 -11.91
C SER A 182 -10.69 -14.05 -11.30
N HIS A 183 -10.40 -13.85 -10.01
CA HIS A 183 -9.35 -14.54 -9.26
C HIS A 183 -9.82 -15.87 -8.63
N VAL A 184 -11.13 -16.13 -8.54
CA VAL A 184 -11.69 -17.29 -7.80
C VAL A 184 -11.79 -18.56 -8.68
N HIS A 185 -11.34 -18.53 -9.94
CA HIS A 185 -11.43 -19.65 -10.88
C HIS A 185 -10.09 -20.11 -11.44
#